data_AF-A0A3R9ZSX7-F1
#
_entry.id   AF-A0A3R9ZSX7-F1
#
_cell.length_a   1.000
_cell.length_b   1.000
_cell.length_c   1.000
_cell.angle_alpha   90.00
_cell.angle_beta   90.00
_cell.angle_gamma   90.00
#
_symmetry.space_group_name_H-M   'P 1'
#
loop_
_entity.id
_entity.type
_entity.pdbx_description
1 polymer ?
#
loop_
_entity_poly.entity_id
_entity_poly.type
_entity_poly.pdbx_seq_one_letter_code
_entity_poly.pdbx_strand_id
1 'polypeptide(L)' 'MQDRLISGTEKPEDHFDRAIRPTSLADYIGQPVVREQMEIFIGAARGRGEALD' A
#
# COMPACT_ATOMS: atom_id res chain seq x y z
N MET A 1 1.78 11.30 26.49
CA MET A 1 1.73 10.22 25.49
C MET A 1 0.37 10.33 24.82
N GLN A 2 0.31 10.78 23.58
CA GLN A 2 -0.95 11.11 22.92
C GLN A 2 -1.54 9.83 22.33
N ASP A 3 -2.63 9.37 22.94
CA ASP A 3 -3.44 8.25 22.48
C ASP A 3 -3.99 8.59 21.07
N ARG A 4 -3.64 7.80 20.04
CA ARG A 4 -4.13 8.08 18.68
C ARG A 4 -5.62 7.75 18.63
N LEU A 5 -6.46 8.77 18.56
CA LEU A 5 -7.93 8.74 18.43
C LEU A 5 -8.49 7.92 17.24
N ILE A 6 -7.62 7.34 16.41
CA ILE A 6 -7.93 6.59 15.19
C ILE A 6 -7.19 5.24 15.22
N SER A 7 -7.31 4.51 16.33
CA SER A 7 -6.95 3.10 16.33
C SER A 7 -7.99 2.34 15.51
N GLY A 8 -7.59 1.82 14.35
CA GLY A 8 -8.47 1.07 13.45
C GLY A 8 -8.80 -0.28 14.08
N THR A 9 -10.00 -0.41 14.63
CA THR A 9 -10.56 -1.71 14.98
C THR A 9 -11.13 -2.34 13.71
N GLU A 10 -10.72 -3.58 13.42
CA GLU A 10 -11.18 -4.30 12.23
C GLU A 10 -12.70 -4.43 12.25
N LYS A 11 -13.36 -3.86 11.24
CA LYS A 11 -14.81 -3.94 11.05
C LYS A 11 -15.14 -5.03 10.03
N PRO A 12 -16.35 -5.63 10.09
CA PRO A 12 -16.79 -6.60 9.09
C PRO A 12 -16.73 -6.07 7.64
N GLU A 13 -16.94 -4.78 7.43
CA GLU A 13 -16.83 -4.10 6.12
C GLU A 13 -15.38 -4.11 5.56
N ASP A 14 -14.36 -4.12 6.42
CA ASP A 14 -12.95 -4.15 6.01
C ASP A 14 -12.57 -5.44 5.26
N HIS A 15 -13.28 -6.55 5.53
CA HIS A 15 -13.06 -7.82 4.84
C HIS A 15 -13.46 -7.75 3.36
N PHE A 16 -14.59 -7.09 3.07
CA PHE A 16 -15.05 -6.90 1.70
C PHE A 16 -14.11 -5.95 0.94
N ASP A 17 -13.68 -4.86 1.59
CA ASP A 17 -12.71 -3.91 1.04
C ASP A 17 -11.32 -4.51 0.81
N ARG A 18 -10.93 -5.54 1.57
CA ARG A 18 -9.68 -6.29 1.31
C ARG A 18 -9.79 -7.16 0.08
N ALA A 19 -10.94 -7.77 -0.19
CA ALA A 19 -11.14 -8.65 -1.34
C ALA A 19 -11.07 -7.89 -2.68
N ILE A 20 -11.40 -6.60 -2.70
CA ILE A 20 -11.34 -5.75 -3.90
C ILE A 20 -9.98 -5.06 -4.09
N ARG A 21 -9.11 -5.07 -3.08
CA ARG A 21 -7.82 -4.38 -3.14
C ARG A 21 -6.82 -5.17 -4.00
N PRO A 22 -6.15 -4.52 -4.97
CA PRO A 22 -5.05 -5.12 -5.72
C PRO A 22 -3.98 -5.71 -4.80
N THR A 23 -3.57 -6.96 -5.06
CA THR A 23 -2.53 -7.64 -4.27
C THR A 23 -1.12 -7.38 -4.82
N SER A 24 -1.04 -6.94 -6.07
CA SER A 24 0.19 -6.52 -6.72
C SER A 24 0.04 -5.12 -7.31
N LEU A 25 1.18 -4.45 -7.49
CA LEU A 25 1.23 -3.15 -8.15
C LEU A 25 0.78 -3.24 -9.62
N ALA A 26 0.93 -4.40 -10.26
CA ALA A 26 0.51 -4.62 -11.64
C ALA A 26 -1.02 -4.61 -11.79
N ASP A 27 -1.75 -5.02 -10.75
CA ASP A 27 -3.21 -5.07 -10.72
C ASP A 27 -3.84 -3.70 -10.38
N TYR A 28 -3.01 -2.67 -10.18
CA TYR A 28 -3.47 -1.32 -9.82
C TYR A 28 -3.92 -0.55 -11.07
N ILE A 29 -5.24 -0.57 -11.34
CA ILE A 29 -5.84 0.01 -12.53
C ILE A 29 -6.17 1.50 -12.35
N GLY A 30 -5.97 2.29 -13.41
CA GLY A 30 -6.43 3.69 -13.48
C GLY A 30 -5.42 4.75 -13.01
N GLN A 31 -4.30 4.34 -12.42
CA GLN A 31 -3.25 5.25 -11.91
C GLN A 31 -1.86 4.89 -12.45
N PRO A 32 -1.63 5.06 -13.77
CA PRO A 32 -0.39 4.64 -14.42
C PRO A 32 0.85 5.39 -13.89
N VAL A 33 0.72 6.70 -13.61
CA VAL A 33 1.83 7.53 -13.10
C VAL A 33 2.26 7.07 -11.70
N VAL A 34 1.31 6.80 -10.82
CA VAL A 34 1.59 6.30 -9.46
C VAL A 34 2.26 4.94 -9.53
N ARG A 35 1.76 4.06 -10.41
CA ARG A 35 2.34 2.73 -10.62
C ARG A 35 3.80 2.82 -11.05
N GLU A 36 4.10 3.66 -12.04
CA GLU A 36 5.46 3.86 -12.54
C GLU A 36 6.41 4.41 -11.47
N GLN A 37 5.98 5.42 -10.69
CA GLN A 37 6.77 5.94 -9.59
C GLN A 37 7.06 4.88 -8.52
N MET A 38 6.05 4.07 -8.17
CA MET A 38 6.21 2.99 -7.20
C MET A 38 7.16 1.90 -7.70
N GLU A 39 7.18 1.56 -8.99
CA GLU A 39 8.14 0.62 -9.56
C GLU A 39 9.59 1.10 -9.35
N ILE A 40 9.87 2.39 -9.59
CA ILE A 40 11.18 3.00 -9.38
C ILE A 40 11.59 2.94 -7.91
N PHE A 41 10.67 3.32 -7.02
CA PHE A 41 10.92 3.35 -5.59
C PHE A 41 11.15 1.96 -4.99
N ILE A 42 10.31 0.99 -5.34
CA ILE A 42 10.48 -0.40 -4.93
C ILE A 42 11.80 -0.95 -5.45
N GLY A 43 12.15 -0.66 -6.72
CA GLY A 43 13.43 -1.05 -7.31
C GLY A 43 14.62 -0.47 -6.54
N ALA A 44 14.58 0.82 -6.20
CA ALA A 44 15.63 1.49 -5.46
C ALA A 44 15.77 0.95 -4.02
N ALA A 45 14.66 0.75 -3.31
CA ALA A 45 14.65 0.18 -1.96
C ALA A 45 15.22 -1.24 -1.95
N ARG A 46 14.81 -2.10 -2.89
CA ARG A 46 15.38 -3.44 -3.09
C ARG A 46 16.87 -3.40 -3.39
N GLY A 47 17.32 -2.46 -4.23
CA GLY A 47 18.73 -2.28 -4.55
C GLY A 47 19.59 -1.87 -3.35
N ARG A 48 19.03 -1.11 -2.40
CA ARG A 48 19.69 -0.76 -1.14
C ARG A 48 19.56 -1.84 -0.06
N GLY A 49 18.62 -2.78 -0.20
CA GLY A 49 18.28 -3.75 0.85
C GLY A 49 17.56 -3.10 2.03
N GLU A 50 16.96 -1.94 1.83
CA GLU A 50 16.26 -1.17 2.86
C GLU A 50 14.75 -1.16 2.60
N ALA A 51 13.97 -0.92 3.65
CA ALA A 51 12.54 -0.70 3.48
C ALA A 51 12.29 0.57 2.64
N LEU A 52 11.17 0.56 1.91
CA LEU A 52 10.67 1.79 1.29
C LEU A 52 10.08 2.67 2.40
N ASP A 53 10.57 3.91 2.50
CA ASP A 53 10.06 4.96 3.40
C ASP A 53 8.97 5.78 2.69
#